data_AF-A0A7X6TH93-F1
#
_entry.id   AF-A0A7X6TH93-F1
#
_cell.length_a   1.000
_cell.length_b   1.000
_cell.length_c   1.000
_cell.angle_alpha   90.00
_cell.angle_beta   90.00
_cell.angle_gamma   90.00
#
_symmetry.space_group_name_H-M   'P 1'
#
loop_
_entity.id
_entity.type
_entity.pdbx_description
1 polymer ?
#
loop_
_entity_poly.entity_id
_entity_poly.type
_entity_poly.pdbx_seq_one_letter_code
_entity_poly.pdbx_strand_id
1 'polypeptide(L)'
;MARDRESRGANDTNAPIITTDGGRIERPRNLLSAISEIQQFYVIESKGQNIPAEFLTLERTIDFFKIGVKSGFHEGLALVLLFPVFHLYLLPFVFEHLDWSGQLFFGAIPYLPLIINTAMCSYLSRYFVGNITRKGVNSLLTGRALSLLLKAFLVYVLYLLADRLATPENVWRMASRWVSHAREIYEGMMTIRPHLLPLATRSTLLMVLAAVFPYGSVYLLDCWQRYRVRRNARRITA
;
A
#
# COMPACT_ATOMS: atom_id res chain seq x y z
N MET A 1 -14.14 65.73 1.82
CA MET A 1 -14.49 65.16 0.49
C MET A 1 -13.21 64.62 -0.12
N ALA A 2 -13.22 63.33 -0.49
CA ALA A 2 -12.22 62.59 -1.28
C ALA A 2 -10.84 62.32 -0.63
N ARG A 3 -10.11 61.22 -0.88
CA ARG A 3 -10.36 59.84 -1.37
C ARG A 3 -8.95 59.21 -1.44
N ASP A 4 -8.79 57.98 -0.95
CA ASP A 4 -7.77 56.96 -1.30
C ASP A 4 -6.38 57.38 -1.84
N ARG A 5 -5.33 57.08 -1.05
CA ARG A 5 -3.93 56.70 -1.41
C ARG A 5 -3.09 56.81 -0.11
N GLU A 6 -2.39 55.82 0.43
CA GLU A 6 -1.66 54.70 -0.15
C GLU A 6 -1.67 53.49 0.79
N SER A 7 -2.10 52.35 0.25
CA SER A 7 -1.62 51.04 0.64
C SER A 7 -0.30 50.77 -0.06
N ARG A 8 0.76 50.44 0.70
CA ARG A 8 1.90 49.61 0.25
C ARG A 8 2.88 49.43 1.39
N GLY A 9 3.00 48.20 1.90
CA GLY A 9 4.14 47.83 2.74
C GLY A 9 3.86 46.98 3.98
N ALA A 10 2.73 46.28 4.08
CA ALA A 10 2.61 45.17 5.01
C ALA A 10 2.68 43.87 4.20
N ASN A 11 3.85 43.25 4.25
CA ASN A 11 4.19 42.04 3.55
C ASN A 11 3.47 40.87 4.25
N ASP A 12 2.19 40.67 3.94
CA ASP A 12 1.39 39.53 4.40
C ASP A 12 1.93 38.24 3.77
N THR A 13 3.01 37.72 4.34
CA THR A 13 3.54 36.37 4.04
C THR A 13 3.05 35.34 5.06
N ASN A 14 1.95 35.64 5.75
CA ASN A 14 1.21 34.66 6.53
C ASN A 14 0.17 34.04 5.60
N ALA A 15 0.61 33.08 4.78
CA ALA A 15 -0.35 32.13 4.23
C ALA A 15 -1.12 31.57 5.43
N PRO A 16 -2.45 31.77 5.54
CA PRO A 16 -3.18 31.22 6.65
C PRO A 16 -2.98 29.71 6.60
N ILE A 17 -2.33 29.18 7.64
CA ILE A 17 -2.45 27.77 7.96
C ILE A 17 -3.95 27.62 8.16
N ILE A 18 -4.64 27.00 7.22
CA ILE A 18 -6.04 26.64 7.39
C ILE A 18 -6.04 25.59 8.49
N THR A 19 -6.03 26.05 9.74
CA THR A 19 -6.43 25.27 10.88
C THR A 19 -7.92 25.08 10.69
N THR A 20 -8.31 23.92 10.17
CA THR A 20 -9.68 23.44 10.26
C THR A 20 -10.20 23.72 11.67
N ASP A 21 -11.36 24.36 11.75
CA ASP A 21 -11.95 24.93 12.95
C ASP A 21 -11.75 24.08 14.23
N GLY A 22 -11.24 24.73 15.27
CA GLY A 22 -11.31 24.23 16.65
C GLY A 22 -10.20 23.29 17.11
N GLY A 23 -8.94 23.75 17.14
CA GLY A 23 -7.90 23.32 18.09
C GLY A 23 -7.49 21.84 18.17
N ARG A 24 -8.14 20.96 17.40
CA ARG A 24 -7.82 19.53 17.31
C ARG A 24 -7.14 19.30 15.98
N ILE A 25 -5.83 19.13 16.02
CA ILE A 25 -5.09 18.59 14.87
C ILE A 25 -5.61 17.17 14.65
N GLU A 26 -6.59 17.01 13.74
CA GLU A 26 -7.17 15.70 13.47
C GLU A 26 -6.05 14.73 13.07
N ARG A 27 -6.00 13.59 13.75
CA ARG A 27 -5.02 12.54 13.45
C ARG A 27 -5.47 11.84 12.17
N PRO A 28 -4.55 11.54 11.24
CA PRO A 28 -4.89 10.82 10.04
C PRO A 28 -5.43 9.43 10.43
N ARG A 29 -6.59 9.03 9.90
CA ARG A 29 -7.27 7.78 10.28
C ARG A 29 -7.02 6.64 9.28
N ASN A 30 -6.84 7.00 8.02
CA ASN A 30 -6.75 6.11 6.86
C ASN A 30 -5.61 6.53 5.92
N LEU A 31 -5.25 5.66 4.95
CA LEU A 31 -4.20 5.92 3.97
C LEU A 31 -4.42 7.24 3.22
N LEU A 32 -5.65 7.49 2.76
CA LEU A 32 -5.99 8.74 2.05
C LEU A 32 -5.76 9.98 2.90
N SER A 33 -6.21 9.99 4.16
CA SER A 33 -5.98 11.13 5.05
C SER A 33 -4.48 11.35 5.33
N ALA A 34 -3.69 10.27 5.44
CA ALA A 34 -2.24 10.40 5.60
C ALA A 34 -1.58 10.97 4.34
N ILE A 35 -2.03 10.55 3.16
CA ILE A 35 -1.56 11.11 1.88
C ILE A 35 -1.89 12.60 1.80
N SER A 36 -3.12 13.00 2.14
CA SER A 36 -3.55 14.40 2.12
C SER A 36 -2.75 15.27 3.10
N GLU A 37 -2.43 14.76 4.29
CA GLU A 37 -1.60 15.49 5.25
C GLU A 37 -0.16 15.65 4.73
N ILE A 38 0.42 14.60 4.11
CA ILE A 38 1.73 14.70 3.44
C ILE A 38 1.70 15.74 2.31
N GLN A 39 0.61 15.82 1.55
CA GLN A 39 0.44 16.84 0.51
C GLN A 39 0.39 18.26 1.09
N GLN A 40 -0.27 18.46 2.23
CA GLN A 40 -0.29 19.76 2.91
C GLN A 40 1.11 20.17 3.36
N PHE A 41 1.87 19.25 3.98
CA PHE A 41 3.27 19.52 4.36
C PHE A 41 4.13 19.86 3.14
N TYR A 42 3.93 19.17 2.02
CA TYR A 42 4.65 19.48 0.78
C TYR A 42 4.38 20.90 0.28
N VAL A 43 3.13 21.37 0.31
CA VAL A 43 2.80 22.74 -0.10
C VAL A 43 3.48 23.76 0.82
N ILE A 44 3.49 23.53 2.12
CA ILE A 44 4.12 24.43 3.09
C ILE A 44 5.65 24.47 2.89
N GLU A 45 6.29 23.30 2.76
CA GLU A 45 7.74 23.21 2.50
C GLU A 45 8.11 23.85 1.14
N SER A 46 7.28 23.68 0.11
CA SER A 46 7.51 24.26 -1.22
C SER A 46 7.47 25.79 -1.25
N LYS A 47 6.81 26.42 -0.26
CA LYS A 47 6.74 27.88 -0.11
C LYS A 47 7.94 28.48 0.64
N GLY A 48 8.96 27.69 0.98
CA GLY A 48 10.22 28.18 1.51
C GLY A 48 10.29 28.34 3.03
N GLN A 49 9.28 27.88 3.77
CA GLN A 49 9.42 27.72 5.22
C GLN A 49 10.21 26.43 5.49
N ASN A 50 11.49 26.59 5.85
CA ASN A 50 12.30 25.49 6.38
C ASN A 50 11.79 25.14 7.78
N ILE A 51 10.73 24.33 7.83
CA ILE A 51 10.21 23.82 9.09
C ILE A 51 11.18 22.73 9.58
N PRO A 52 11.71 22.82 10.81
CA PRO A 52 12.62 21.83 11.35
C PRO A 52 11.94 20.46 11.38
N ALA A 53 12.69 19.40 11.07
CA ALA A 53 12.16 18.05 10.99
C ALA A 53 11.71 17.45 12.34
N GLU A 54 11.82 18.21 13.42
CA GLU A 54 11.31 17.96 14.76
C GLU A 54 9.84 18.36 14.90
N PHE A 55 9.33 19.19 13.99
CA PHE A 55 7.91 19.59 13.95
C PHE A 55 6.99 18.41 13.67
N LEU A 56 7.49 17.42 12.92
CA LEU A 56 6.88 16.10 12.83
C LEU A 56 7.34 15.32 14.07
N THR A 57 6.56 15.44 15.15
CA THR A 57 6.85 14.75 16.40
C THR A 57 6.98 13.25 16.16
N LEU A 58 7.73 12.57 17.03
CA LEU A 58 7.91 11.13 16.97
C LEU A 58 6.55 10.40 17.01
N GLU A 59 5.58 10.95 17.75
CA GLU A 59 4.19 10.49 17.78
C GLU A 59 3.52 10.54 16.40
N ARG A 60 3.62 11.66 15.67
CA ARG A 60 3.07 11.78 14.30
C ARG A 60 3.75 10.83 13.32
N THR A 61 5.06 10.61 13.49
CA THR A 61 5.81 9.64 12.68
C THR A 61 5.26 8.22 12.91
N ILE A 62 5.04 7.84 14.18
CA ILE A 62 4.45 6.55 14.55
C ILE A 62 3.01 6.42 14.03
N ASP A 63 2.23 7.51 14.02
CA ASP A 63 0.87 7.47 13.49
C ASP A 63 0.86 7.18 11.97
N PHE A 64 1.76 7.79 11.19
CA PHE A 64 1.94 7.42 9.77
C PHE A 64 2.38 5.96 9.60
N PHE A 65 3.29 5.48 10.44
CA PHE A 65 3.70 4.08 10.43
C PHE A 65 2.51 3.13 10.69
N LYS A 66 1.72 3.40 11.73
CA LYS A 66 0.52 2.61 12.09
C LYS A 66 -0.49 2.58 10.94
N ILE A 67 -0.69 3.70 10.25
CA ILE A 67 -1.56 3.77 9.07
C ILE A 67 -1.01 2.94 7.94
N GLY A 68 0.31 2.96 7.71
CA GLY A 68 0.98 2.10 6.75
C GLY A 68 0.73 0.62 7.05
N VAL A 69 0.92 0.23 8.32
CA VAL A 69 0.66 -1.14 8.79
C VAL A 69 -0.79 -1.54 8.58
N LYS A 70 -1.73 -0.70 9.02
CA LYS A 70 -3.18 -0.94 8.90
C LYS A 70 -3.61 -1.05 7.45
N SER A 71 -3.13 -0.16 6.58
CA SER A 71 -3.42 -0.20 5.14
C SER A 71 -2.89 -1.48 4.49
N GLY A 72 -1.63 -1.83 4.76
CA GLY A 72 -1.02 -3.09 4.32
C GLY A 72 -1.77 -4.31 4.83
N PHE A 73 -2.38 -4.19 6.01
CA PHE A 73 -3.16 -5.26 6.60
C PHE A 73 -4.51 -5.43 5.90
N HIS A 74 -5.26 -4.36 5.67
CA HIS A 74 -6.56 -4.45 5.02
C HIS A 74 -6.44 -4.97 3.58
N GLU A 75 -5.45 -4.50 2.81
CA GLU A 75 -5.25 -4.98 1.43
C GLU A 75 -4.81 -6.44 1.36
N GLY A 76 -3.88 -6.84 2.23
CA GLY A 76 -3.40 -8.20 2.27
C GLY A 76 -4.48 -9.19 2.72
N LEU A 77 -5.43 -8.76 3.57
CA LEU A 77 -6.55 -9.61 3.98
C LEU A 77 -7.51 -9.87 2.82
N ALA A 78 -7.84 -8.84 2.05
CA ALA A 78 -8.65 -8.99 0.84
C ALA A 78 -8.00 -9.96 -0.13
N LEU A 79 -6.68 -9.87 -0.32
CA LEU A 79 -5.96 -10.81 -1.18
C LEU A 79 -6.01 -12.23 -0.63
N VAL A 80 -5.71 -12.45 0.65
CA VAL A 80 -5.74 -13.81 1.26
C VAL A 80 -7.12 -14.47 1.16
N LEU A 81 -8.20 -13.70 1.30
CA LEU A 81 -9.55 -14.24 1.27
C LEU A 81 -10.09 -14.41 -0.16
N LEU A 82 -9.88 -13.42 -1.02
CA LEU A 82 -10.44 -13.41 -2.37
C LEU A 82 -9.63 -14.29 -3.34
N PHE A 83 -8.32 -14.40 -3.12
CA PHE A 83 -7.43 -15.13 -4.02
C PHE A 83 -7.73 -16.63 -4.15
N PRO A 84 -7.86 -17.42 -3.06
CA PRO A 84 -8.22 -18.84 -3.17
C PRO A 84 -9.60 -19.01 -3.78
N VAL A 85 -10.57 -18.15 -3.44
CA VAL A 85 -11.92 -18.20 -3.98
C VAL A 85 -11.90 -18.04 -5.50
N PHE A 86 -11.16 -17.06 -6.02
CA PHE A 86 -11.07 -16.85 -7.46
C PHE A 86 -10.28 -17.96 -8.18
N HIS A 87 -9.09 -18.33 -7.68
CA HIS A 87 -8.20 -19.23 -8.42
C HIS A 87 -8.51 -20.72 -8.23
N LEU A 88 -9.11 -21.10 -7.10
CA LEU A 88 -9.42 -22.51 -6.81
C LEU A 88 -10.88 -22.86 -7.09
N TYR A 89 -11.78 -21.88 -7.12
CA TYR A 89 -13.22 -22.12 -7.32
C TYR A 89 -13.79 -21.40 -8.54
N LEU A 90 -13.81 -20.06 -8.56
CA LEU A 90 -14.53 -19.35 -9.63
C LEU A 90 -13.90 -19.55 -11.02
N LEU A 91 -12.59 -19.39 -11.17
CA LEU A 91 -11.93 -19.54 -12.46
C LEU A 91 -12.08 -20.96 -13.06
N PRO A 92 -11.77 -22.04 -12.33
CA PRO A 92 -11.85 -23.39 -12.89
C PRO A 92 -13.28 -23.92 -13.05
N PHE A 93 -14.23 -23.57 -12.19
CA PHE A 93 -15.58 -24.18 -12.19
C PHE A 93 -16.70 -23.27 -12.68
N VAL A 94 -16.63 -21.96 -12.44
CA VAL A 94 -17.70 -21.01 -12.80
C VAL A 94 -17.41 -20.32 -14.14
N PHE A 95 -16.14 -20.02 -14.40
CA PHE A 95 -15.67 -19.30 -15.59
C PHE A 95 -14.97 -20.21 -16.62
N GLU A 96 -15.30 -21.50 -16.62
CA GLU A 96 -14.68 -22.51 -17.50
C GLU A 96 -14.76 -22.14 -18.99
N HIS A 97 -15.86 -21.51 -19.41
CA HIS A 97 -16.11 -21.12 -20.82
C HIS A 97 -15.82 -19.65 -21.13
N LEU A 98 -15.16 -18.93 -20.23
CA LEU A 98 -14.88 -17.52 -20.44
C LEU A 98 -13.71 -17.33 -21.42
N ASP A 99 -13.84 -16.37 -22.34
CA ASP A 99 -12.75 -15.97 -23.23
C ASP A 99 -11.50 -15.58 -22.43
N TRP A 100 -10.32 -15.70 -23.06
CA TRP A 100 -9.03 -15.30 -22.48
C TRP A 100 -9.07 -13.90 -21.84
N SER A 101 -9.73 -12.94 -22.48
CA SER A 101 -9.90 -11.58 -21.94
C SER A 101 -10.72 -11.58 -20.66
N GLY A 102 -11.84 -12.31 -20.62
CA GLY A 102 -12.68 -12.47 -19.44
C GLY A 102 -11.89 -13.10 -18.28
N GLN A 103 -11.17 -14.19 -18.53
CA GLN A 103 -10.35 -14.83 -17.51
C GLN A 103 -9.29 -13.88 -16.93
N LEU A 104 -8.68 -13.03 -17.77
CA LEU A 104 -7.76 -12.00 -17.30
C LEU A 104 -8.46 -10.94 -16.45
N PHE A 105 -9.61 -10.43 -16.88
CA PHE A 105 -10.38 -9.41 -16.15
C PHE A 105 -10.83 -9.91 -14.77
N PHE A 106 -11.47 -11.08 -14.71
CA PHE A 106 -11.93 -11.65 -13.44
C PHE A 106 -10.76 -12.14 -12.58
N GLY A 107 -9.70 -12.69 -13.19
CA GLY A 107 -8.48 -13.07 -12.51
C GLY A 107 -7.72 -11.90 -11.89
N ALA A 108 -7.90 -10.67 -12.41
CA ALA A 108 -7.29 -9.45 -11.87
C ALA A 108 -7.98 -8.93 -10.60
N ILE A 109 -9.25 -9.26 -10.37
CA ILE A 109 -10.08 -8.70 -9.28
C ILE A 109 -9.44 -8.86 -7.89
N PRO A 110 -8.91 -10.03 -7.49
CA PRO A 110 -8.24 -10.20 -6.20
C PRO A 110 -7.03 -9.29 -5.98
N TYR A 111 -6.41 -8.82 -7.07
CA TYR A 111 -5.23 -7.98 -7.01
C TYR A 111 -5.54 -6.48 -7.04
N LEU A 112 -6.76 -6.07 -7.41
CA LEU A 112 -7.12 -4.66 -7.52
C LEU A 112 -6.85 -3.84 -6.25
N PRO A 113 -7.19 -4.32 -5.02
CA PRO A 113 -6.89 -3.57 -3.80
C PRO A 113 -5.38 -3.31 -3.63
N LEU A 114 -4.56 -4.32 -3.92
CA LEU A 114 -3.11 -4.23 -3.85
C LEU A 114 -2.56 -3.26 -4.90
N ILE A 115 -3.07 -3.31 -6.14
CA ILE A 115 -2.63 -2.45 -7.24
C ILE A 115 -2.97 -0.99 -6.94
N ILE A 116 -4.21 -0.69 -6.54
CA ILE A 116 -4.69 0.68 -6.27
C ILE A 116 -3.88 1.32 -5.13
N ASN A 117 -3.68 0.60 -4.02
CA ASN A 117 -2.90 1.10 -2.89
C ASN A 117 -1.41 1.24 -3.23
N THR A 118 -0.85 0.33 -4.05
CA THR A 118 0.52 0.45 -4.54
C THR A 118 0.68 1.67 -5.43
N ALA A 119 -0.28 1.95 -6.30
CA ALA A 119 -0.30 3.14 -7.14
C ALA A 119 -0.40 4.43 -6.30
N MET A 120 -1.29 4.46 -5.30
CA MET A 120 -1.42 5.56 -4.33
C MET A 120 -0.11 5.82 -3.57
N CYS A 121 0.53 4.76 -3.06
CA CYS A 121 1.82 4.87 -2.38
C CYS A 121 2.94 5.32 -3.32
N SER A 122 2.90 4.88 -4.58
CA SER A 122 3.86 5.32 -5.61
C SER A 122 3.64 6.78 -5.99
N TYR A 123 2.40 7.28 -5.96
CA TYR A 123 2.10 8.69 -6.21
C TYR A 123 2.75 9.63 -5.18
N LEU A 124 2.88 9.19 -3.91
CA LEU A 124 3.57 9.94 -2.86
C LEU A 124 5.03 10.25 -3.16
N SER A 125 5.69 9.46 -4.02
CA SER A 125 7.08 9.68 -4.41
C SER A 125 7.36 11.06 -4.99
N ARG A 126 6.36 11.70 -5.59
CA ARG A 126 6.49 13.05 -6.16
C ARG A 126 6.68 14.13 -5.11
N TYR A 127 6.19 13.90 -3.89
CA TYR A 127 6.25 14.84 -2.77
C TYR A 127 7.52 14.68 -1.92
N PHE A 128 8.45 13.81 -2.32
CA PHE A 128 9.68 13.48 -1.60
C PHE A 128 10.77 14.57 -1.74
N VAL A 129 10.41 15.83 -1.49
CA VAL A 129 11.32 16.97 -1.67
C VAL A 129 11.88 17.46 -0.34
N GLY A 130 11.02 17.77 0.64
CA GLY A 130 11.44 18.37 1.92
C GLY A 130 11.66 17.37 3.06
N ASN A 131 12.14 17.87 4.21
CA ASN A 131 12.66 17.03 5.28
C ASN A 131 11.53 16.36 6.09
N ILE A 132 10.40 17.06 6.26
CA ILE A 132 9.20 16.58 6.94
C ILE A 132 8.46 15.58 6.07
N THR A 133 8.27 15.92 4.79
CA THR A 133 7.62 15.03 3.81
C THR A 133 8.39 13.72 3.61
N ARG A 134 9.73 13.77 3.56
CA ARG A 134 10.59 12.58 3.51
C ARG A 134 10.39 11.66 4.71
N LYS A 135 10.40 12.20 5.93
CA LYS A 135 10.18 11.41 7.15
C LYS A 135 8.78 10.78 7.17
N GLY A 136 7.75 11.54 6.82
CA GLY A 136 6.36 11.06 6.76
C GLY A 136 6.17 9.93 5.74
N VAL A 137 6.64 10.14 4.50
CA VAL A 137 6.57 9.14 3.42
C VAL A 137 7.35 7.88 3.81
N ASN A 138 8.59 8.02 4.32
CA ASN A 138 9.39 6.86 4.70
C ASN A 138 8.73 6.07 5.83
N SER A 139 8.17 6.73 6.84
CA SER A 139 7.46 6.07 7.95
C SER A 139 6.23 5.29 7.46
N LEU A 140 5.40 5.93 6.62
CA LEU A 140 4.21 5.31 6.04
C LEU A 140 4.56 4.08 5.18
N LEU A 141 5.55 4.22 4.29
CA LEU A 141 5.99 3.12 3.44
C LEU A 141 6.60 1.98 4.29
N THR A 142 7.29 2.29 5.39
CA THR A 142 7.90 1.27 6.27
C THR A 142 6.85 0.46 6.98
N GLY A 143 5.81 1.12 7.50
CA GLY A 143 4.68 0.42 8.08
C GLY A 143 4.01 -0.50 7.06
N ARG A 144 3.82 -0.02 5.83
CA ARG A 144 3.19 -0.81 4.76
C ARG A 144 4.04 -2.01 4.34
N ALA A 145 5.32 -1.81 4.06
CA ALA A 145 6.20 -2.90 3.64
C ALA A 145 6.35 -3.95 4.75
N LEU A 146 6.49 -3.54 6.01
CA LEU A 146 6.53 -4.48 7.13
C LEU A 146 5.26 -5.35 7.18
N SER A 147 4.08 -4.74 7.05
CA SER A 147 2.81 -5.45 7.06
C SER A 147 2.67 -6.43 5.89
N LEU A 148 3.06 -6.02 4.68
CA LEU A 148 3.02 -6.89 3.50
C LEU A 148 4.03 -8.04 3.58
N LEU A 149 5.26 -7.79 4.04
CA LEU A 149 6.29 -8.82 4.19
C LEU A 149 5.92 -9.83 5.27
N LEU A 150 5.44 -9.36 6.43
CA LEU A 150 4.96 -10.23 7.49
C LEU A 150 3.82 -11.13 6.98
N LYS A 151 2.91 -10.57 6.17
CA LYS A 151 1.82 -11.35 5.57
C LYS A 151 2.28 -12.33 4.52
N ALA A 152 3.19 -11.93 3.64
CA ALA A 152 3.77 -12.83 2.65
C ALA A 152 4.37 -14.06 3.34
N PHE A 153 5.10 -13.84 4.45
CA PHE A 153 5.62 -14.92 5.27
C PHE A 153 4.50 -15.79 5.87
N LEU A 154 3.52 -15.18 6.55
CA LEU A 154 2.40 -15.92 7.18
C LEU A 154 1.59 -16.74 6.17
N VAL A 155 1.25 -16.16 5.02
CA VAL A 155 0.49 -16.83 3.96
C VAL A 155 1.28 -18.02 3.42
N TYR A 156 2.58 -17.85 3.15
CA TYR A 156 3.42 -18.95 2.70
C TYR A 156 3.40 -20.11 3.70
N VAL A 157 3.61 -19.81 4.99
CA VAL A 157 3.63 -20.82 6.06
C VAL A 157 2.26 -21.50 6.20
N LEU A 158 1.16 -20.76 6.14
CA LEU A 158 -0.19 -21.33 6.22
C LEU A 158 -0.47 -22.30 5.07
N TYR A 159 -0.10 -21.94 3.83
CA TYR A 159 -0.28 -22.81 2.69
C TYR A 159 0.66 -24.03 2.72
N LEU A 160 1.90 -23.86 3.21
CA LEU A 160 2.84 -24.95 3.42
C LEU A 160 2.28 -25.95 4.46
N LEU A 161 1.75 -25.45 5.58
CA LEU A 161 1.11 -26.28 6.59
C LEU A 161 -0.15 -26.96 6.03
N ALA A 162 -0.96 -26.25 5.26
CA ALA A 162 -2.15 -26.82 4.62
C ALA A 162 -1.78 -27.98 3.68
N ASP A 163 -0.75 -27.82 2.84
CA ASP A 163 -0.28 -28.90 1.96
C ASP A 163 0.28 -30.10 2.74
N ARG A 164 1.04 -29.85 3.82
CA ARG A 164 1.59 -30.90 4.70
C ARG A 164 0.52 -31.66 5.47
N LEU A 165 -0.54 -30.98 5.89
CA LEU A 165 -1.67 -31.58 6.60
C LEU A 165 -2.65 -32.29 5.64
N ALA A 166 -2.70 -31.89 4.37
CA ALA A 166 -3.54 -32.45 3.31
C ALA A 166 -3.08 -33.84 2.82
N THR A 167 -2.65 -34.73 3.72
CA THR A 167 -2.44 -36.16 3.43
C THR A 167 -3.79 -36.85 3.17
N PRO A 168 -3.85 -37.88 2.29
CA PRO A 168 -5.10 -38.55 1.94
C PRO A 168 -5.88 -39.06 3.16
N GLU A 169 -5.17 -39.58 4.16
CA GLU A 169 -5.76 -40.06 5.42
C GLU A 169 -6.42 -38.94 6.22
N ASN A 170 -5.74 -37.79 6.38
CA ASN A 170 -6.28 -36.65 7.13
C ASN A 170 -7.43 -35.98 6.39
N VAL A 171 -7.34 -35.86 5.06
CA VAL A 171 -8.42 -35.29 4.25
C VAL A 171 -9.65 -36.19 4.30
N TRP A 172 -9.49 -37.51 4.23
CA TRP A 172 -10.59 -38.46 4.40
C TRP A 172 -11.24 -38.36 5.79
N ARG A 173 -10.43 -38.32 6.86
CA ARG A 173 -10.93 -38.12 8.24
C ARG A 173 -11.68 -36.80 8.43
N MET A 174 -11.28 -35.75 7.71
CA MET A 174 -11.94 -34.45 7.75
C MET A 174 -13.24 -34.47 6.95
N ALA A 175 -13.21 -35.07 5.76
CA ALA A 175 -14.36 -35.20 4.87
C ALA A 175 -15.45 -36.11 5.46
N SER A 176 -15.08 -37.19 6.15
CA SER A 176 -16.03 -38.11 6.80
C SER A 176 -16.85 -37.47 7.92
N ARG A 177 -16.48 -36.27 8.39
CA ARG A 177 -17.31 -35.47 9.30
C ARG A 177 -18.54 -34.88 8.60
N TRP A 178 -18.47 -34.67 7.29
CA TRP A 178 -19.57 -34.21 6.44
C TRP A 178 -20.06 -35.34 5.54
N VAL A 179 -20.78 -36.30 6.16
CA VAL A 179 -21.21 -37.57 5.55
C VAL A 179 -21.95 -37.39 4.21
N SER A 180 -22.71 -36.31 4.05
CA SER A 180 -23.52 -36.08 2.83
C SER A 180 -22.71 -35.72 1.59
N HIS A 181 -21.54 -35.09 1.73
CA HIS A 181 -20.71 -34.63 0.61
C HIS A 181 -19.23 -35.07 0.76
N ALA A 182 -18.97 -36.08 1.59
CA ALA A 182 -17.60 -36.49 1.96
C ALA A 182 -16.74 -36.85 0.75
N ARG A 183 -17.32 -37.50 -0.25
CA ARG A 183 -16.61 -37.91 -1.47
C ARG A 183 -16.23 -36.71 -2.34
N GLU A 184 -17.17 -35.79 -2.55
CA GLU A 184 -16.94 -34.56 -3.32
C GLU A 184 -15.91 -33.65 -2.64
N ILE A 185 -15.96 -33.54 -1.31
CA ILE A 185 -14.98 -32.77 -0.52
C ILE A 185 -13.59 -33.40 -0.63
N TYR A 186 -13.49 -34.73 -0.55
CA TYR A 186 -12.22 -35.44 -0.69
C TYR A 186 -11.62 -35.27 -2.09
N GLU A 187 -12.41 -35.50 -3.13
CA GLU A 187 -11.98 -35.38 -4.53
C GLU A 187 -11.61 -33.93 -4.88
N GLY A 188 -12.40 -32.95 -4.43
CA GLY A 188 -12.11 -31.52 -4.61
C GLY A 188 -10.80 -31.09 -3.92
N MET A 189 -10.59 -31.49 -2.67
CA MET A 189 -9.35 -31.18 -1.93
C MET A 189 -8.12 -31.83 -2.56
N MET A 190 -8.23 -33.08 -3.04
CA MET A 190 -7.12 -33.76 -3.73
C MET A 190 -6.77 -33.11 -5.08
N THR A 191 -7.78 -32.59 -5.79
CA THR A 191 -7.59 -31.85 -7.05
C THR A 191 -6.90 -30.50 -6.82
N ILE A 192 -7.25 -29.82 -5.73
CA ILE A 192 -6.70 -28.51 -5.35
C ILE A 192 -5.27 -28.62 -4.80
N ARG A 193 -4.97 -29.70 -4.06
CA ARG A 193 -3.69 -29.88 -3.36
C ARG A 193 -2.44 -29.53 -4.19
N PRO A 194 -2.21 -30.09 -5.39
CA PRO A 194 -1.00 -29.79 -6.16
C PRO A 194 -0.88 -28.31 -6.58
N HIS A 195 -1.99 -27.58 -6.59
CA HIS A 195 -2.03 -26.17 -6.95
C HIS A 195 -1.78 -25.23 -5.75
N LEU A 196 -1.86 -25.71 -4.51
CA LEU A 196 -1.70 -24.89 -3.30
C LEU A 196 -0.32 -24.21 -3.21
N LEU A 197 0.75 -24.97 -3.41
CA LEU A 197 2.13 -24.48 -3.30
C LEU A 197 2.49 -23.46 -4.41
N PRO A 198 2.24 -23.74 -5.70
CA PRO A 198 2.42 -22.74 -6.77
C PRO A 198 1.55 -21.48 -6.57
N LEU A 199 0.36 -21.63 -5.98
CA LEU A 199 -0.52 -20.50 -5.72
C LEU A 199 0.03 -19.63 -4.57
N ALA A 200 0.57 -20.26 -3.52
CA ALA A 200 1.23 -19.58 -2.41
C ALA A 200 2.49 -18.83 -2.87
N THR A 201 3.32 -19.42 -3.72
CA THR A 201 4.53 -18.74 -4.22
C THR A 201 4.18 -17.51 -5.06
N ARG A 202 3.16 -17.61 -5.93
CA ARG A 202 2.70 -16.46 -6.74
C ARG A 202 2.16 -15.32 -5.88
N SER A 203 1.28 -15.62 -4.91
CA SER A 203 0.68 -14.58 -4.05
C SER A 203 1.73 -13.88 -3.18
N THR A 204 2.68 -14.65 -2.64
CA THR A 204 3.74 -14.13 -1.78
C THR A 204 4.76 -13.31 -2.55
N LEU A 205 5.16 -13.75 -3.75
CA LEU A 205 5.98 -12.96 -4.67
C LEU A 205 5.33 -11.61 -4.98
N LEU A 206 4.03 -11.60 -5.27
CA LEU A 206 3.30 -10.35 -5.56
C LEU A 206 3.25 -9.40 -4.37
N MET A 207 3.04 -9.92 -3.15
CA MET A 207 3.10 -9.09 -1.94
C MET A 207 4.49 -8.49 -1.71
N VAL A 208 5.56 -9.27 -1.95
CA VAL A 208 6.95 -8.79 -1.86
C VAL A 208 7.21 -7.70 -2.90
N LEU A 209 6.80 -7.92 -4.15
CA LEU A 209 6.93 -6.92 -5.22
C LEU A 209 6.15 -5.63 -4.88
N ALA A 210 4.92 -5.75 -4.38
CA ALA A 210 4.12 -4.60 -3.97
C ALA A 210 4.67 -3.86 -2.74
N ALA A 211 5.44 -4.55 -1.88
CA ALA A 211 6.16 -3.93 -0.78
C ALA A 211 7.38 -3.14 -1.28
N VAL A 212 8.17 -3.71 -2.20
CA VAL A 212 9.43 -3.11 -2.69
C VAL A 212 9.18 -2.00 -3.73
N PHE A 213 8.19 -2.15 -4.59
CA PHE A 213 7.97 -1.25 -5.73
C PHE A 213 7.76 0.23 -5.34
N PRO A 214 6.89 0.58 -4.36
CA PRO A 214 6.75 1.97 -3.91
C PRO A 214 8.07 2.54 -3.36
N TYR A 215 8.82 1.74 -2.62
CA TYR A 215 10.13 2.14 -2.10
C TYR A 215 11.13 2.44 -3.20
N GLY A 216 11.21 1.53 -4.18
CA GLY A 216 12.03 1.73 -5.36
C GLY A 216 11.64 3.01 -6.09
N SER A 217 10.34 3.27 -6.24
CA SER A 217 9.83 4.48 -6.92
C SER A 217 10.27 5.77 -6.20
N VAL A 218 10.19 5.81 -4.87
CA VAL A 218 10.63 6.95 -4.05
C VAL A 218 12.14 7.14 -4.16
N TYR A 219 12.91 6.06 -4.01
CA TYR A 219 14.37 6.12 -4.05
C TYR A 219 14.89 6.58 -5.41
N LEU A 220 14.34 6.05 -6.51
CA LEU A 220 14.70 6.43 -7.87
C LEU A 220 14.38 7.91 -8.15
N LEU A 221 13.21 8.38 -7.73
CA LEU A 221 12.82 9.79 -7.90
C LEU A 221 13.68 10.74 -7.06
N ASP A 222 14.03 10.38 -5.82
CA ASP A 222 14.96 11.16 -5.01
C ASP A 222 16.34 11.27 -5.69
N CYS A 223 16.87 10.14 -6.17
CA CYS A 223 18.13 10.12 -6.91
C CYS A 223 18.07 11.01 -8.17
N TRP A 224 16.98 10.95 -8.92
CA TRP A 224 16.77 11.76 -10.12
C TRP A 224 16.69 13.26 -9.81
N GLN A 225 15.96 13.64 -8.75
CA GLN A 225 15.87 15.03 -8.32
C GLN A 225 17.22 15.60 -7.90
N ARG A 226 17.98 14.86 -7.08
CA ARG A 226 19.35 15.26 -6.66
C ARG A 226 20.29 15.39 -7.84
N TYR A 227 20.20 14.47 -8.80
CA TYR A 227 20.97 14.54 -10.04
C TYR A 227 20.64 15.80 -10.84
N ARG A 228 19.35 16.13 -10.99
CA ARG A 228 18.89 17.33 -11.70
C ARG A 228 19.39 18.61 -11.03
N VAL A 229 19.31 18.71 -9.71
CA VAL A 229 19.80 19.87 -8.95
C VAL A 229 21.31 20.04 -9.12
N ARG A 230 22.10 18.95 -8.99
CA ARG A 230 23.56 18.98 -9.22
C ARG A 230 23.91 19.41 -10.65
N ARG A 231 23.17 18.92 -11.64
CA ARG A 231 23.36 19.30 -13.05
C ARG A 231 23.05 20.78 -13.29
N ASN A 232 22.00 21.30 -12.69
CA ASN A 232 21.63 22.72 -12.81
C ASN A 232 22.65 23.62 -12.10
N ALA A 233 23.13 23.25 -10.92
CA ALA A 233 24.19 23.98 -10.22
C ALA A 233 25.45 24.09 -11.09
N ARG A 234 25.88 22.99 -11.71
CA ARG A 234 27.04 22.97 -12.62
C ARG A 234 26.87 23.88 -13.84
N ARG A 235 25.65 24.12 -14.33
CA ARG A 235 25.36 25.03 -15.45
C ARG A 235 25.35 26.51 -15.06
N ILE A 236 25.18 26.81 -13.78
CA ILE A 236 25.15 28.20 -13.26
C ILE A 236 26.56 28.65 -12.86
N THR A 237 27.41 27.71 -12.42
CA THR A 237 28.82 27.98 -12.06
C THR A 237 29.81 27.88 -13.23
N ALA A 238 29.36 27.45 -14.42
CA ALA A 238 30.17 27.39 -15.64
C ALA A 238 29.81 28.56 -16.55
#